data_AF-A0A367FBZ2-F1
#
_entry.id   AF-A0A367FBZ2-F1
#
_cell.length_a   1.000
_cell.length_b   1.000
_cell.length_c   1.000
_cell.angle_alpha   90.00
_cell.angle_beta   90.00
_cell.angle_gamma   90.00
#
_symmetry.space_group_name_H-M   'P 1'
#
loop_
_entity.id
_entity.type
_entity.pdbx_description
1 polymer ?
#
loop_
_entity_poly.entity_id
_entity_poly.type
_entity_poly.pdbx_seq_one_letter_code
_entity_poly.pdbx_strand_id
1 'polypeptide(L)'
;MTNPSNPVDDNTFTRPLIRALRQHVEVFAASMAGAKASSGRLAEVRPAAVAWVYCTVLVAWAEDHHLIDPFLRTITPELRREVLDRAGGPRGWVAAAINRLAAAHPATRCLLDGRYSALHDHTPTDDACLDLIHWWADEAPPLAYEATSGPLSISGWLAGDILQHLRDPRPHGGGGGNAQTPWWIADGILDLTLLPAAAEFTGQTLHTVDPTCGTGHFLVRMIDFLWEWYTTGGLAARQMKVKGITGGPVYPPAEAIRRILAGVHGCEIDPLTASVARLRCVVTIGELMHRSSLIPVLRLDRIPPIRPRIAVGDSLLAGRISRQEHARLHPGLAAIANLGHDHEPAPPVVVVTAPQQPDLFGAAS
;
A
#
# COMPACT_ATOMS: atom_id res chain seq x y z
N MET A 1 -0.24 -29.32 -17.90
CA MET A 1 0.92 -28.52 -17.46
C MET A 1 0.44 -27.67 -16.30
N THR A 2 0.87 -27.96 -15.09
CA THR A 2 0.58 -27.14 -13.91
C THR A 2 1.24 -25.79 -14.14
N ASN A 3 0.44 -24.74 -14.36
CA ASN A 3 0.97 -23.37 -14.45
C ASN A 3 1.80 -23.12 -13.19
N PRO A 4 3.06 -22.66 -13.30
CA PRO A 4 3.78 -22.21 -12.12
C PRO A 4 2.94 -21.11 -11.46
N SER A 5 2.39 -21.41 -10.28
CA SER A 5 1.48 -20.53 -9.56
C SER A 5 2.26 -19.32 -9.07
N ASN A 6 1.77 -18.11 -9.38
CA ASN A 6 2.28 -16.90 -8.76
C ASN A 6 2.24 -17.10 -7.23
N PRO A 7 3.31 -16.78 -6.46
CA PRO A 7 3.32 -16.99 -5.02
C PRO A 7 2.14 -16.37 -4.26
N VAL A 8 1.46 -15.36 -4.82
CA VAL A 8 0.19 -14.83 -4.26
C VAL A 8 -0.96 -15.83 -4.27
N ASP A 9 -0.92 -16.81 -5.18
CA ASP A 9 -1.91 -17.89 -5.31
C ASP A 9 -1.49 -19.15 -4.51
N ASP A 10 -0.23 -19.19 -4.06
CA ASP A 10 0.31 -20.32 -3.32
C ASP A 10 -0.01 -20.19 -1.83
N ASN A 11 -0.94 -21.03 -1.37
CA ASN A 11 -1.32 -21.11 0.04
C ASN A 11 -0.18 -21.58 0.96
N THR A 12 0.80 -22.30 0.44
CA THR A 12 1.99 -22.72 1.23
C THR A 12 2.91 -21.55 1.51
N PHE A 13 2.91 -20.54 0.64
CA PHE A 13 3.63 -19.28 0.82
C PHE A 13 2.83 -18.26 1.64
N THR A 14 1.59 -17.98 1.24
CA THR A 14 0.79 -16.88 1.80
C THR A 14 0.25 -17.17 3.21
N ARG A 15 -0.20 -18.40 3.50
CA ARG A 15 -0.83 -18.71 4.80
C ARG A 15 0.13 -18.60 5.99
N PRO A 16 1.36 -19.15 5.96
CA PRO A 16 2.30 -18.98 7.07
C PRO A 16 2.66 -17.52 7.30
N LEU A 17 2.90 -16.75 6.23
CA LEU A 17 3.18 -15.32 6.29
C LEU A 17 2.04 -14.54 6.96
N ILE A 18 0.81 -14.71 6.47
CA ILE A 18 -0.37 -14.04 7.04
C ILE A 18 -0.61 -14.46 8.49
N ARG A 19 -0.39 -15.74 8.83
CA ARG A 19 -0.53 -16.23 10.20
C ARG A 19 0.48 -15.57 11.14
N ALA A 20 1.76 -15.51 10.75
CA ALA A 20 2.81 -14.89 11.56
C ALA A 20 2.53 -13.39 11.78
N LEU A 21 2.17 -12.66 10.71
CA LEU A 21 1.83 -11.24 10.83
C LEU A 21 0.58 -11.00 11.71
N ARG A 22 -0.45 -11.86 11.61
CA ARG A 22 -1.60 -11.81 12.53
C ARG A 22 -1.19 -12.04 13.97
N GLN A 23 -0.30 -13.00 14.23
CA GLN A 23 0.23 -13.23 15.57
C GLN A 23 0.96 -12.00 16.11
N HIS A 24 1.77 -11.32 15.30
CA HIS A 24 2.38 -10.05 15.70
C HIS A 24 1.35 -8.96 15.96
N VAL A 25 0.27 -8.87 15.19
CA VAL A 25 -0.83 -7.93 15.49
C VAL A 25 -1.44 -8.20 16.86
N GLU A 26 -1.66 -9.46 17.23
CA GLU A 26 -2.20 -9.81 18.55
C GLU A 26 -1.20 -9.51 19.68
N VAL A 27 0.10 -9.75 19.47
CA VAL A 27 1.16 -9.35 20.42
C VAL A 27 1.22 -7.83 20.60
N PHE A 28 1.17 -7.07 19.50
CA PHE A 28 1.13 -5.61 19.54
C PHE A 28 -0.12 -5.10 20.26
N ALA A 29 -1.29 -5.64 19.94
CA ALA A 29 -2.54 -5.27 20.60
C ALA A 29 -2.47 -5.56 22.11
N ALA A 30 -2.00 -6.74 22.51
CA ALA A 30 -1.82 -7.06 23.93
C ALA A 30 -0.83 -6.10 24.63
N SER A 31 0.26 -5.75 23.96
CA SER A 31 1.27 -4.81 24.49
C SER A 31 0.69 -3.40 24.73
N MET A 32 -0.18 -2.92 23.84
CA MET A 32 -0.83 -1.60 23.92
C MET A 32 -2.01 -1.58 24.90
N ALA A 33 -2.70 -2.71 25.02
CA ALA A 33 -3.89 -2.85 25.86
C ALA A 33 -3.54 -3.04 27.35
N GLY A 34 -2.36 -3.59 27.63
CA GLY A 34 -1.90 -3.92 28.98
C GLY A 34 -2.26 -5.35 29.42
N ALA A 35 -1.62 -5.83 30.48
CA ALA A 35 -1.80 -7.19 30.97
C ALA A 35 -3.27 -7.45 31.39
N LYS A 36 -3.82 -8.59 30.99
CA LYS A 36 -5.21 -9.02 31.28
C LYS A 36 -6.28 -8.03 30.78
N ALA A 37 -5.99 -7.30 29.71
CA ALA A 37 -6.95 -6.38 29.09
C ALA A 37 -8.25 -7.08 28.68
N SER A 38 -9.36 -6.35 28.78
CA SER A 38 -10.66 -6.82 28.32
C SER A 38 -10.69 -6.95 26.79
N SER A 39 -11.63 -7.76 26.27
CA SER A 39 -11.87 -7.86 24.82
C SER A 39 -12.19 -6.50 24.17
N GLY A 40 -12.89 -5.63 24.90
CA GLY A 40 -13.19 -4.27 24.45
C GLY A 40 -11.92 -3.42 24.29
N ARG A 41 -11.00 -3.47 25.25
CA ARG A 41 -9.73 -2.74 25.17
C ARG A 41 -8.84 -3.26 24.04
N LEU A 42 -8.80 -4.59 23.83
CA LEU A 42 -8.09 -5.19 22.70
C LEU A 42 -8.67 -4.73 21.35
N ALA A 43 -10.00 -4.67 21.23
CA ALA A 43 -10.65 -4.18 20.01
C ALA A 43 -10.37 -2.70 19.74
N GLU A 44 -10.29 -1.87 20.78
CA GLU A 44 -9.96 -0.44 20.70
C GLU A 44 -8.54 -0.19 20.17
N VAL A 45 -7.53 -0.91 20.68
CA VAL A 45 -6.14 -0.72 20.23
C VAL A 45 -5.81 -1.39 18.90
N ARG A 46 -6.68 -2.30 18.45
CA ARG A 46 -6.40 -3.15 17.29
C ARG A 46 -6.06 -2.38 16.01
N PRO A 47 -6.75 -1.26 15.67
CA PRO A 47 -6.38 -0.46 14.50
C PRO A 47 -4.94 0.05 14.54
N ALA A 48 -4.48 0.51 15.71
CA ALA A 48 -3.09 0.94 15.92
C ALA A 48 -2.12 -0.25 15.79
N ALA A 49 -2.42 -1.39 16.41
CA ALA A 49 -1.61 -2.61 16.30
C ALA A 49 -1.46 -3.07 14.84
N VAL A 50 -2.56 -3.07 14.07
CA VAL A 50 -2.55 -3.34 12.63
C VAL A 50 -1.70 -2.32 11.89
N ALA A 51 -1.85 -1.02 12.16
CA ALA A 51 -1.08 0.02 11.49
C ALA A 51 0.43 -0.14 11.71
N TRP A 52 0.87 -0.42 12.95
CA TRP A 52 2.27 -0.66 13.29
C TRP A 52 2.84 -1.86 12.52
N VAL A 53 2.21 -3.03 12.64
CA VAL A 53 2.68 -4.24 11.96
C VAL A 53 2.62 -4.08 10.45
N TYR A 54 1.54 -3.55 9.91
CA TYR A 54 1.36 -3.42 8.47
C TYR A 54 2.34 -2.43 7.82
N CYS A 55 2.68 -1.32 8.49
CA CYS A 55 3.69 -0.41 7.96
C CYS A 55 5.05 -1.10 7.80
N THR A 56 5.40 -2.07 8.66
CA THR A 56 6.63 -2.87 8.47
C THR A 56 6.56 -3.80 7.26
N VAL A 57 5.37 -4.26 6.85
CA VAL A 57 5.18 -5.03 5.60
C VAL A 57 5.51 -4.15 4.39
N LEU A 58 5.07 -2.89 4.39
CA LEU A 58 5.39 -1.94 3.33
C LEU A 58 6.87 -1.60 3.29
N VAL A 59 7.51 -1.47 4.46
CA VAL A 59 8.97 -1.28 4.54
C VAL A 59 9.70 -2.50 3.99
N ALA A 60 9.39 -3.72 4.47
CA ALA A 60 10.02 -4.95 4.01
C ALA A 60 9.84 -5.15 2.49
N TRP A 61 8.64 -4.88 1.96
CA TRP A 61 8.38 -4.92 0.52
C TRP A 61 9.23 -3.90 -0.24
N ALA A 62 9.34 -2.67 0.26
CA ALA A 62 10.18 -1.65 -0.37
C ALA A 62 11.68 -2.02 -0.34
N GLU A 63 12.16 -2.62 0.76
CA GLU A 63 13.54 -3.08 0.89
C GLU A 63 13.86 -4.27 -0.02
N ASP A 64 12.98 -5.27 -0.07
CA ASP A 64 13.14 -6.47 -0.91
C ASP A 64 13.17 -6.11 -2.41
N HIS A 65 12.52 -5.01 -2.80
CA HIS A 65 12.57 -4.47 -4.16
C HIS A 65 13.61 -3.35 -4.37
N HIS A 66 14.49 -3.11 -3.39
CA HIS A 66 15.53 -2.06 -3.43
C HIS A 66 15.02 -0.63 -3.67
N LEU A 67 13.74 -0.38 -3.34
CA LEU A 67 13.08 0.92 -3.49
C LEU A 67 13.57 1.95 -2.46
N ILE A 68 14.07 1.45 -1.32
CA ILE A 68 14.76 2.16 -0.24
C ILE A 68 15.96 1.33 0.20
N ASP A 69 16.92 1.93 0.91
CA ASP A 69 18.02 1.12 1.46
C ASP A 69 17.53 0.31 2.66
N PRO A 70 18.05 -0.93 2.82
CA PRO A 70 17.55 -1.85 3.82
C PRO A 70 17.76 -1.34 5.24
N PHE A 71 16.81 -1.69 6.10
CA PHE A 71 16.73 -1.24 7.49
C PHE A 71 15.95 -2.22 8.39
N LEU A 72 15.10 -3.09 7.85
CA LEU A 72 14.50 -4.23 8.56
C LEU A 72 15.07 -5.57 8.09
N ARG A 73 15.30 -5.72 6.78
CA ARG A 73 15.65 -7.01 6.13
C ARG A 73 17.14 -7.35 6.17
N THR A 74 18.03 -6.37 6.32
CA THR A 74 19.47 -6.59 6.15
C THR A 74 20.26 -6.01 7.30
N ILE A 75 20.32 -6.76 8.40
CA ILE A 75 21.08 -6.30 9.55
C ILE A 75 21.85 -7.47 10.14
N THR A 76 23.16 -7.45 9.90
CA THR A 76 24.10 -8.31 10.62
C THR A 76 23.96 -8.06 12.13
N PRO A 77 24.26 -9.03 13.01
CA PRO A 77 24.16 -8.83 14.46
C PRO A 77 24.89 -7.57 14.98
N GLU A 78 25.97 -7.16 14.32
CA GLU A 78 26.73 -5.95 14.62
C GLU A 78 25.96 -4.68 14.25
N LEU A 79 25.39 -4.62 13.06
CA LEU A 79 24.57 -3.49 12.61
C LEU A 79 23.27 -3.40 13.43
N ARG A 80 22.76 -4.51 14.00
CA ARG A 80 21.57 -4.52 14.87
C ARG A 80 21.81 -3.72 16.14
N ARG A 81 22.98 -3.89 16.77
CA ARG A 81 23.37 -3.11 17.96
C ARG A 81 23.50 -1.63 17.64
N GLU A 82 24.17 -1.29 16.55
CA GLU A 82 24.33 0.12 16.14
C GLU A 82 22.99 0.81 15.85
N VAL A 83 22.07 0.12 15.17
CA VAL A 83 20.73 0.64 14.89
C VAL A 83 19.91 0.76 16.17
N LEU A 84 19.94 -0.23 17.07
CA LEU A 84 19.26 -0.17 18.37
C LEU A 84 19.72 1.03 19.21
N ASP A 85 21.04 1.21 19.32
CA ASP A 85 21.63 2.30 20.12
C ASP A 85 21.21 3.67 19.56
N ARG A 86 21.31 3.86 18.23
CA ARG A 86 20.91 5.12 17.58
C ARG A 86 19.42 5.39 17.65
N ALA A 87 18.60 4.34 17.58
CA ALA A 87 17.16 4.48 17.58
C ALA A 87 16.56 4.60 18.99
N GLY A 88 17.37 4.43 20.04
CA GLY A 88 16.90 4.50 21.42
C GLY A 88 16.02 3.32 21.83
N GLY A 89 16.20 2.15 21.19
CA GLY A 89 15.48 0.92 21.47
C GLY A 89 14.69 0.34 20.28
N PRO A 90 14.17 -0.89 20.42
CA PRO A 90 13.46 -1.61 19.34
C PRO A 90 12.26 -0.85 18.76
N ARG A 91 11.45 -0.20 19.59
CA ARG A 91 10.33 0.61 19.11
C ARG A 91 10.80 1.80 18.26
N GLY A 92 11.86 2.48 18.73
CA GLY A 92 12.46 3.58 18.00
C GLY A 92 13.01 3.12 16.64
N TRP A 93 13.53 1.89 16.57
CA TRP A 93 13.96 1.29 15.31
C TRP A 93 12.78 1.06 14.38
N VAL A 94 11.71 0.41 14.82
CA VAL A 94 10.51 0.23 13.97
C VAL A 94 9.97 1.59 13.49
N ALA A 95 9.89 2.59 14.37
CA ALA A 95 9.48 3.94 14.02
C ALA A 95 10.41 4.56 12.95
N ALA A 96 11.73 4.44 13.12
CA ALA A 96 12.71 4.92 12.15
C ALA A 96 12.56 4.25 10.78
N ALA A 97 12.26 2.95 10.75
CA ALA A 97 12.00 2.21 9.51
C ALA A 97 10.80 2.78 8.75
N ILE A 98 9.68 3.01 9.45
CA ILE A 98 8.47 3.59 8.87
C ILE A 98 8.72 5.04 8.43
N ASN A 99 9.43 5.83 9.24
CA ASN A 99 9.82 7.20 8.91
C ASN A 99 10.66 7.26 7.63
N ARG A 100 11.59 6.31 7.43
CA ARG A 100 12.40 6.23 6.20
C ARG A 100 11.53 6.01 4.96
N LEU A 101 10.58 5.07 5.03
CA LEU A 101 9.64 4.84 3.93
C LEU A 101 8.78 6.08 3.65
N ALA A 102 8.26 6.72 4.69
CA ALA A 102 7.41 7.90 4.54
C ALA A 102 8.16 9.14 4.02
N ALA A 103 9.46 9.23 4.28
CA ALA A 103 10.32 10.29 3.76
C ALA A 103 10.77 10.05 2.31
N ALA A 104 10.72 8.80 1.83
CA ALA A 104 11.30 8.41 0.54
C ALA A 104 10.58 9.04 -0.67
N HIS A 105 9.28 9.32 -0.58
CA HIS A 105 8.53 9.94 -1.67
C HIS A 105 7.31 10.72 -1.14
N PRO A 106 6.87 11.84 -1.76
CA PRO A 106 5.70 12.59 -1.27
C PRO A 106 4.41 11.76 -1.12
N ALA A 107 4.25 10.72 -1.94
CA ALA A 107 3.10 9.83 -1.87
C ALA A 107 3.09 8.90 -0.63
N THR A 108 4.23 8.67 0.04
CA THR A 108 4.31 7.83 1.24
C THR A 108 4.10 8.61 2.53
N ARG A 109 4.09 9.95 2.49
CA ARG A 109 3.94 10.81 3.68
C ARG A 109 2.63 10.59 4.43
N CYS A 110 1.56 10.30 3.71
CA CYS A 110 0.25 10.01 4.29
C CYS A 110 0.24 8.77 5.19
N LEU A 111 1.21 7.85 5.07
CA LEU A 111 1.34 6.72 5.99
C LEU A 111 1.56 7.16 7.45
N LEU A 112 2.09 8.38 7.67
CA LEU A 112 2.35 8.95 8.99
C LEU A 112 1.38 10.07 9.37
N ASP A 113 0.41 10.38 8.52
CA ASP A 113 -0.60 11.38 8.84
C ASP A 113 -1.68 10.74 9.73
N GLY A 114 -1.94 11.30 10.91
CA GLY A 114 -2.96 10.79 11.84
C GLY A 114 -4.38 10.80 11.29
N ARG A 115 -4.64 11.57 10.21
CA ARG A 115 -5.92 11.51 9.48
C ARG A 115 -6.03 10.26 8.60
N TYR A 116 -4.89 9.67 8.26
CA TYR A 116 -4.80 8.53 7.36
C TYR A 116 -4.56 7.21 8.08
N SER A 117 -3.91 7.23 9.25
CA SER A 117 -3.43 6.04 9.93
C SER A 117 -3.60 6.16 11.45
N ALA A 118 -4.05 5.07 12.08
CA ALA A 118 -4.15 4.91 13.53
C ALA A 118 -2.79 4.67 14.21
N LEU A 119 -1.67 4.79 13.46
CA LEU A 119 -0.31 4.48 13.93
C LEU A 119 0.07 5.26 15.20
N HIS A 120 -0.44 6.48 15.34
CA HIS A 120 -0.11 7.38 16.47
C HIS A 120 -1.04 7.21 17.68
N ASP A 121 -2.13 6.44 17.55
CA ASP A 121 -3.17 6.38 18.59
C ASP A 121 -2.70 5.60 19.82
N HIS A 122 -1.90 4.56 19.62
CA HIS A 122 -1.32 3.73 20.68
C HIS A 122 0.10 3.29 20.34
N THR A 123 0.90 3.09 21.39
CA THR A 123 2.33 2.80 21.27
C THR A 123 2.62 1.38 21.77
N PRO A 124 3.33 0.54 20.99
CA PRO A 124 3.74 -0.79 21.45
C PRO A 124 4.87 -0.73 22.48
N THR A 125 5.16 -1.86 23.12
CA THR A 125 6.36 -2.04 23.96
C THR A 125 7.59 -2.34 23.11
N ASP A 126 8.77 -2.13 23.66
CA ASP A 126 10.03 -2.48 23.00
C ASP A 126 10.15 -3.99 22.74
N ASP A 127 9.70 -4.84 23.66
CA ASP A 127 9.73 -6.31 23.48
C ASP A 127 8.92 -6.76 22.26
N ALA A 128 7.70 -6.22 22.08
CA ALA A 128 6.87 -6.54 20.92
C ALA A 128 7.54 -6.11 19.61
N CYS A 129 8.18 -4.93 19.61
CA CYS A 129 8.94 -4.45 18.46
C CYS A 129 10.19 -5.30 18.17
N LEU A 130 10.91 -5.74 19.22
CA LEU A 130 12.10 -6.56 19.08
C LEU A 130 11.76 -7.94 18.47
N ASP A 131 10.68 -8.56 18.94
CA ASP A 131 10.20 -9.83 18.38
C ASP A 131 9.86 -9.71 16.90
N LEU A 132 9.18 -8.62 16.50
CA LEU A 132 8.86 -8.36 15.09
C LEU A 132 10.12 -8.10 14.25
N ILE A 133 11.09 -7.36 14.79
CA ILE A 133 12.37 -7.10 14.14
C ILE A 133 13.12 -8.41 13.86
N HIS A 134 13.24 -9.30 14.86
CA HIS A 134 13.90 -10.58 14.69
C HIS A 134 13.19 -11.45 13.65
N TRP A 135 11.86 -11.51 13.71
CA TRP A 135 11.08 -12.26 12.74
C TRP A 135 11.32 -11.77 11.30
N TRP A 136 11.31 -10.45 11.06
CA TRP A 136 11.60 -9.89 9.72
C TRP A 136 12.99 -10.23 9.19
N ALA A 137 13.98 -10.26 10.09
CA ALA A 137 15.37 -10.44 9.73
C ALA A 137 15.76 -11.92 9.57
N ASP A 138 15.15 -12.82 10.36
CA ASP A 138 15.60 -14.20 10.50
C ASP A 138 14.61 -15.24 9.92
N GLU A 139 13.31 -14.94 9.87
CA GLU A 139 12.27 -15.92 9.53
C GLU A 139 11.38 -15.52 8.34
N ALA A 140 11.12 -14.23 8.14
CA ALA A 140 10.16 -13.77 7.16
C ALA A 140 10.62 -14.05 5.71
N PRO A 141 9.73 -14.59 4.85
CA PRO A 141 10.06 -14.80 3.44
C PRO A 141 10.20 -13.46 2.70
N PRO A 142 10.97 -13.41 1.60
CA PRO A 142 11.03 -12.21 0.75
C PRO A 142 9.68 -11.93 0.10
N LEU A 143 9.32 -10.65 0.07
CA LEU A 143 8.16 -10.13 -0.65
C LEU A 143 8.50 -9.80 -2.12
N ALA A 144 9.78 -9.74 -2.47
CA ALA A 144 10.25 -9.81 -3.85
C ALA A 144 10.42 -11.28 -4.26
N TYR A 145 9.42 -11.78 -4.99
CA TYR A 145 9.41 -13.14 -5.53
C TYR A 145 9.23 -13.10 -7.05
N GLU A 146 9.70 -14.15 -7.72
CA GLU A 146 9.49 -14.33 -9.16
C GLU A 146 8.02 -14.67 -9.44
N ALA A 147 7.43 -13.98 -10.42
CA ALA A 147 6.07 -14.24 -10.87
C ALA A 147 6.10 -14.64 -12.35
N THR A 148 5.63 -15.85 -12.62
CA THR A 148 5.56 -16.44 -13.98
C THR A 148 4.22 -16.19 -14.68
N SER A 149 3.21 -15.75 -13.93
CA SER A 149 1.89 -15.35 -14.43
C SER A 149 1.27 -14.30 -13.50
N GLY A 150 0.34 -13.51 -14.03
CA GLY A 150 -0.35 -12.47 -13.25
C GLY A 150 0.55 -11.29 -12.88
N PRO A 151 0.26 -10.60 -11.76
CA PRO A 151 0.95 -9.38 -11.36
C PRO A 151 2.35 -9.69 -10.80
N LEU A 152 3.33 -8.87 -11.17
CA LEU A 152 4.67 -8.93 -10.61
C LEU A 152 4.65 -8.56 -9.11
N SER A 153 5.55 -9.15 -8.32
CA SER A 153 5.73 -8.82 -6.89
C SER A 153 5.93 -7.33 -6.63
N ILE A 154 6.61 -6.63 -7.54
CA ILE A 154 6.86 -5.19 -7.44
C ILE A 154 5.60 -4.31 -7.55
N SER A 155 4.47 -4.87 -8.00
CA SER A 155 3.18 -4.16 -7.93
C SER A 155 2.63 -4.06 -6.51
N GLY A 156 3.25 -4.76 -5.55
CA GLY A 156 2.80 -4.86 -4.17
C GLY A 156 1.46 -5.60 -4.04
N TRP A 157 1.16 -6.54 -4.94
CA TRP A 157 -0.09 -7.32 -4.90
C TRP A 157 -0.30 -7.96 -3.54
N LEU A 158 0.64 -8.78 -3.09
CA LEU A 158 0.57 -9.43 -1.79
C LEU A 158 0.58 -8.42 -0.62
N ALA A 159 1.36 -7.35 -0.72
CA ALA A 159 1.37 -6.29 0.28
C ALA A 159 0.01 -5.60 0.41
N GLY A 160 -0.74 -5.48 -0.69
CA GLY A 160 -2.12 -5.02 -0.72
C GLY A 160 -3.09 -6.02 -0.06
N ASP A 161 -2.93 -7.31 -0.30
CA ASP A 161 -3.76 -8.37 0.29
C ASP A 161 -3.57 -8.47 1.81
N ILE A 162 -2.32 -8.36 2.28
CA ILE A 162 -1.97 -8.49 3.69
C ILE A 162 -2.76 -7.51 4.56
N LEU A 163 -2.94 -6.24 4.17
CA LEU A 163 -3.66 -5.25 4.98
C LEU A 163 -5.06 -5.76 5.37
N GLN A 164 -5.78 -6.30 4.40
CA GLN A 164 -7.11 -6.83 4.63
C GLN A 164 -7.08 -8.01 5.60
N HIS A 165 -6.15 -8.94 5.39
CA HIS A 165 -6.00 -10.09 6.27
C HIS A 165 -5.65 -9.69 7.71
N LEU A 166 -4.91 -8.59 7.91
CA LEU A 166 -4.59 -8.10 9.25
C LEU A 166 -5.76 -7.40 9.92
N ARG A 167 -6.66 -6.76 9.16
CA ARG A 167 -7.82 -6.04 9.69
C ARG A 167 -8.96 -6.94 10.14
N ASP A 168 -9.28 -7.98 9.38
CA ASP A 168 -10.39 -8.88 9.71
C ASP A 168 -9.90 -10.02 10.62
N PRO A 169 -10.33 -10.08 11.90
CA PRO A 169 -9.99 -11.18 12.79
C PRO A 169 -10.68 -12.50 12.38
N ARG A 170 -11.67 -12.48 11.48
CA ARG A 170 -12.39 -13.67 11.03
C ARG A 170 -11.79 -14.20 9.72
N PRO A 171 -11.20 -15.40 9.71
CA PRO A 171 -10.84 -16.08 8.48
C PRO A 171 -12.13 -16.61 7.84
N HIS A 172 -12.64 -15.87 6.85
CA HIS A 172 -13.78 -16.23 6.00
C HIS A 172 -15.18 -15.98 6.62
N GLY A 173 -15.98 -15.11 5.98
CA GLY A 173 -17.44 -15.12 6.12
C GLY A 173 -18.07 -14.21 7.17
N GLY A 174 -17.41 -13.12 7.58
CA GLY A 174 -17.96 -12.20 8.58
C GLY A 174 -18.23 -10.78 8.06
N GLY A 175 -19.38 -10.55 7.43
CA GLY A 175 -20.10 -9.26 7.37
C GLY A 175 -19.47 -8.01 6.72
N GLY A 176 -18.16 -7.94 6.48
CA GLY A 176 -17.52 -6.86 5.73
C GLY A 176 -17.27 -7.32 4.30
N GLY A 177 -17.86 -6.64 3.31
CA GLY A 177 -17.82 -7.00 1.89
C GLY A 177 -16.45 -6.93 1.19
N ASN A 178 -15.35 -7.00 1.95
CA ASN A 178 -13.99 -6.88 1.41
C ASN A 178 -13.44 -8.30 1.23
N ALA A 179 -13.60 -8.87 0.03
CA ALA A 179 -12.77 -9.96 -0.45
C ALA A 179 -11.89 -9.36 -1.55
N GLN A 180 -10.56 -9.44 -1.40
CA GLN A 180 -9.68 -8.98 -2.48
C GLN A 180 -9.97 -9.80 -3.73
N THR A 181 -10.11 -9.09 -4.86
CA THR A 181 -10.39 -9.69 -6.14
C THR A 181 -9.13 -10.42 -6.62
N PRO A 182 -9.16 -11.75 -6.82
CA PRO A 182 -8.02 -12.45 -7.40
C PRO A 182 -7.60 -11.81 -8.72
N TRP A 183 -6.30 -11.81 -9.02
CA TRP A 183 -5.76 -11.03 -10.14
C TRP A 183 -6.35 -11.44 -11.49
N TRP A 184 -6.69 -12.72 -11.70
CA TRP A 184 -7.33 -13.18 -12.93
C TRP A 184 -8.78 -12.69 -13.07
N ILE A 185 -9.47 -12.44 -11.96
CA ILE A 185 -10.81 -11.82 -12.00
C ILE A 185 -10.67 -10.35 -12.37
N ALA A 186 -9.69 -9.64 -11.80
CA ALA A 186 -9.41 -8.25 -12.14
C ALA A 186 -9.07 -8.12 -13.64
N ASP A 187 -8.15 -8.95 -14.14
CA ASP A 187 -7.81 -9.00 -15.56
C ASP A 187 -9.01 -9.35 -16.44
N GLY A 188 -9.84 -10.31 -16.02
CA GLY A 188 -11.03 -10.69 -16.79
C GLY A 188 -12.06 -9.56 -16.90
N ILE A 189 -12.25 -8.79 -15.83
CA ILE A 189 -13.10 -7.59 -15.86
C ILE A 189 -12.47 -6.51 -16.76
N LEU A 190 -11.15 -6.33 -16.71
CA LEU A 190 -10.46 -5.38 -17.57
C LEU A 190 -10.50 -5.78 -19.05
N ASP A 191 -10.43 -7.07 -19.37
CA ASP A 191 -10.67 -7.55 -20.74
C ASP A 191 -12.07 -7.18 -21.23
N LEU A 192 -13.09 -7.33 -20.38
CA LEU A 192 -14.47 -7.01 -20.75
C LEU A 192 -14.77 -5.51 -20.79
N THR A 193 -13.91 -4.65 -20.22
CA THR A 193 -14.19 -3.22 -20.04
C THR A 193 -13.19 -2.31 -20.76
N LEU A 194 -11.88 -2.54 -20.62
CA LEU A 194 -10.85 -1.73 -21.27
C LEU A 194 -10.71 -2.02 -22.76
N LEU A 195 -10.85 -3.27 -23.22
CA LEU A 195 -10.79 -3.57 -24.65
C LEU A 195 -11.87 -2.85 -25.46
N PRO A 196 -13.17 -2.91 -25.09
CA PRO A 196 -14.19 -2.15 -25.81
C PRO A 196 -14.00 -0.63 -25.67
N ALA A 197 -13.58 -0.15 -24.50
CA ALA A 197 -13.31 1.29 -24.32
C ALA A 197 -12.15 1.78 -25.20
N ALA A 198 -11.06 1.00 -25.31
CA ALA A 198 -9.95 1.30 -26.19
C ALA A 198 -10.38 1.34 -27.67
N ALA A 199 -11.32 0.47 -28.07
CA ALA A 199 -11.89 0.45 -29.40
C ALA A 199 -12.68 1.71 -29.72
N GLU A 200 -13.59 2.07 -28.83
CA GLU A 200 -14.51 3.19 -29.00
C GLU A 200 -13.79 4.54 -28.93
N PHE A 201 -12.89 4.72 -27.97
CA PHE A 201 -12.24 6.00 -27.67
C PHE A 201 -10.81 6.08 -28.19
N THR A 202 -10.53 5.44 -29.33
CA THR A 202 -9.20 5.44 -29.97
C THR A 202 -8.67 6.87 -30.16
N GLY A 203 -7.40 7.10 -29.82
CA GLY A 203 -6.76 8.43 -29.92
C GLY A 203 -6.91 9.32 -28.68
N GLN A 204 -7.91 9.05 -27.84
CA GLN A 204 -8.18 9.83 -26.63
C GLN A 204 -7.39 9.31 -25.43
N THR A 205 -7.34 10.09 -24.36
CA THR A 205 -6.95 9.56 -23.05
C THR A 205 -8.15 8.79 -22.49
N LEU A 206 -7.99 7.50 -22.27
CA LEU A 206 -9.00 6.66 -21.59
C LEU A 206 -9.08 7.05 -20.12
N HIS A 207 -10.28 7.47 -19.70
CA HIS A 207 -10.59 7.76 -18.30
C HIS A 207 -11.31 6.56 -17.68
N THR A 208 -10.70 5.98 -16.65
CA THR A 208 -11.19 4.82 -15.91
C THR A 208 -11.40 5.22 -14.45
N VAL A 209 -12.36 4.58 -13.79
CA VAL A 209 -12.59 4.78 -12.36
C VAL A 209 -12.84 3.44 -11.67
N ASP A 210 -12.15 3.25 -10.55
CA ASP A 210 -12.50 2.24 -9.56
C ASP A 210 -13.07 2.95 -8.30
N PRO A 211 -14.39 2.94 -8.10
CA PRO A 211 -15.04 3.72 -7.05
C PRO A 211 -14.89 3.11 -5.64
N THR A 212 -14.33 1.91 -5.52
CA THR A 212 -14.10 1.21 -4.24
C THR A 212 -12.77 0.48 -4.33
N CYS A 213 -11.71 1.24 -4.58
CA CYS A 213 -10.48 0.67 -5.12
C CYS A 213 -9.68 -0.19 -4.15
N GLY A 214 -10.03 -0.19 -2.86
CA GLY A 214 -9.28 -0.89 -1.84
C GLY A 214 -7.81 -0.49 -1.90
N THR A 215 -6.93 -1.49 -1.74
CA THR A 215 -5.49 -1.27 -1.85
C THR A 215 -5.00 -1.07 -3.29
N GLY A 216 -5.88 -0.90 -4.28
CA GLY A 216 -5.53 -0.50 -5.64
C GLY A 216 -5.29 -1.64 -6.63
N HIS A 217 -5.87 -2.82 -6.41
CA HIS A 217 -5.69 -3.99 -7.28
C HIS A 217 -6.06 -3.72 -8.75
N PHE A 218 -7.26 -3.20 -9.00
CA PHE A 218 -7.65 -2.80 -10.35
C PHE A 218 -6.80 -1.66 -10.88
N LEU A 219 -6.44 -0.68 -10.05
CA LEU A 219 -5.65 0.48 -10.47
C LEU A 219 -4.28 0.07 -11.04
N VAL A 220 -3.55 -0.81 -10.35
CA VAL A 220 -2.24 -1.29 -10.84
C VAL A 220 -2.37 -2.15 -12.10
N ARG A 221 -3.47 -2.89 -12.26
CA ARG A 221 -3.73 -3.65 -13.50
C ARG A 221 -4.14 -2.72 -14.65
N MET A 222 -4.99 -1.73 -14.39
CA MET A 222 -5.34 -0.70 -15.38
C MET A 222 -4.10 0.02 -15.90
N ILE A 223 -3.16 0.38 -15.02
CA ILE A 223 -1.87 0.97 -15.41
C ILE A 223 -1.13 0.06 -16.41
N ASP A 224 -1.06 -1.25 -16.14
CA ASP A 224 -0.38 -2.23 -16.99
C ASP A 224 -1.09 -2.48 -18.34
N PHE A 225 -2.43 -2.55 -18.36
CA PHE A 225 -3.20 -2.62 -19.61
C PHE A 225 -3.04 -1.35 -20.44
N LEU A 226 -3.16 -0.18 -19.82
CA LEU A 226 -3.03 1.10 -20.52
C LEU A 226 -1.61 1.35 -21.02
N TRP A 227 -0.60 0.87 -20.30
CA TRP A 227 0.79 0.88 -20.75
C TRP A 227 0.95 0.12 -22.07
N GLU A 228 0.46 -1.11 -22.14
CA GLU A 228 0.45 -1.92 -23.37
C GLU A 228 -0.27 -1.18 -24.51
N TRP A 229 -1.48 -0.67 -24.25
CA TRP A 229 -2.27 0.06 -25.24
C TRP A 229 -1.53 1.27 -25.81
N TYR A 230 -1.03 2.14 -24.94
CA TYR A 230 -0.42 3.40 -25.37
C TYR A 230 1.00 3.24 -25.95
N THR A 231 1.72 2.15 -25.65
CA THR A 231 3.09 1.95 -26.14
C THR A 231 3.20 1.01 -27.32
N THR A 232 2.16 0.21 -27.59
CA THR A 232 2.17 -0.74 -28.72
C THR A 232 1.06 -0.47 -29.75
N GLY A 233 0.04 0.32 -29.40
CA GLY A 233 -1.15 0.50 -30.24
C GLY A 233 -2.02 -0.75 -30.31
N GLY A 234 -1.75 -1.74 -29.45
CA GLY A 234 -2.53 -2.95 -29.30
C GLY A 234 -2.80 -3.26 -27.83
N LEU A 235 -3.87 -4.01 -27.59
CA LEU A 235 -4.23 -4.49 -26.26
C LEU A 235 -4.77 -5.91 -26.40
N ALA A 236 -4.04 -6.88 -25.83
CA ALA A 236 -4.45 -8.27 -25.82
C ALA A 236 -5.38 -8.57 -24.64
N ALA A 237 -6.32 -9.51 -24.85
CA ALA A 237 -7.07 -10.08 -23.74
C ALA A 237 -6.14 -10.99 -22.91
N ARG A 238 -6.20 -10.89 -21.58
CA ARG A 238 -5.32 -11.62 -20.67
C ARG A 238 -5.96 -12.87 -20.08
N GLN A 239 -7.29 -12.88 -19.93
CA GLN A 239 -8.05 -13.95 -19.28
C GLN A 239 -9.29 -14.38 -20.08
N MET A 240 -10.04 -13.41 -20.61
CA MET A 240 -11.27 -13.68 -21.34
C MET A 240 -11.00 -14.08 -22.78
N LYS A 241 -11.84 -14.95 -23.33
CA LYS A 241 -11.79 -15.35 -24.75
C LYS A 241 -12.43 -14.30 -25.65
N VAL A 242 -11.90 -13.08 -25.61
CA VAL A 242 -12.31 -11.96 -26.47
C VAL A 242 -11.16 -11.59 -27.40
N LYS A 243 -11.48 -11.05 -28.58
CA LYS A 243 -10.46 -10.61 -29.53
C LYS A 243 -9.77 -9.37 -28.98
N GLY A 244 -8.44 -9.38 -28.92
CA GLY A 244 -7.67 -8.18 -28.63
C GLY A 244 -7.88 -7.10 -29.69
N ILE A 245 -7.50 -5.88 -29.37
CA ILE A 245 -7.59 -4.74 -30.28
C ILE A 245 -6.22 -4.28 -30.75
N THR A 246 -6.15 -3.77 -31.97
CA THR A 246 -4.96 -3.18 -32.60
C THR A 246 -5.34 -1.92 -33.37
N GLY A 247 -4.34 -1.15 -33.80
CA GLY A 247 -4.55 0.09 -34.55
C GLY A 247 -4.73 1.33 -33.66
N GLY A 248 -4.47 1.20 -32.36
CA GLY A 248 -4.38 2.33 -31.44
C GLY A 248 -3.15 3.21 -31.72
N PRO A 249 -3.16 4.45 -31.21
CA PRO A 249 -2.00 5.33 -31.28
C PRO A 249 -0.83 4.77 -30.45
N VAL A 250 0.39 4.93 -30.98
CA VAL A 250 1.64 4.58 -30.29
C VAL A 250 2.29 5.86 -29.79
N TYR A 251 2.49 5.97 -28.49
CA TYR A 251 3.11 7.12 -27.84
C TYR A 251 4.48 6.77 -27.25
N PRO A 252 5.42 7.74 -27.21
CA PRO A 252 6.64 7.60 -26.43
C PRO A 252 6.33 7.34 -24.95
N PRO A 253 7.19 6.59 -24.22
CA PRO A 253 7.00 6.24 -22.81
C PRO A 253 6.51 7.36 -21.89
N ALA A 254 7.12 8.55 -21.98
CA ALA A 254 6.76 9.68 -21.12
C ALA A 254 5.31 10.16 -21.37
N GLU A 255 4.87 10.18 -22.62
CA GLU A 255 3.50 10.55 -22.98
C GLU A 255 2.49 9.46 -22.60
N ALA A 256 2.86 8.18 -22.77
CA ALA A 256 2.03 7.05 -22.30
C ALA A 256 1.78 7.15 -20.78
N ILE A 257 2.82 7.41 -19.98
CA ILE A 257 2.69 7.60 -18.52
C ILE A 257 1.83 8.81 -18.19
N ARG A 258 2.01 9.94 -18.90
CA ARG A 258 1.18 11.14 -18.69
C ARG A 258 -0.29 10.84 -18.90
N ARG A 259 -0.63 10.06 -19.93
CA ARG A 259 -2.01 9.62 -20.22
C ARG A 259 -2.54 8.67 -19.16
N ILE A 260 -1.75 7.71 -18.70
CA ILE A 260 -2.11 6.80 -17.61
C ILE A 260 -2.42 7.59 -16.33
N LEU A 261 -1.55 8.52 -15.93
CA LEU A 261 -1.75 9.36 -14.74
C LEU A 261 -2.99 10.26 -14.84
N ALA A 262 -3.31 10.71 -16.06
CA ALA A 262 -4.53 11.49 -16.32
C ALA A 262 -5.79 10.64 -16.40
N GLY A 263 -5.65 9.34 -16.69
CA GLY A 263 -6.75 8.43 -17.02
C GLY A 263 -7.17 7.50 -15.90
N VAL A 264 -6.28 7.13 -14.97
CA VAL A 264 -6.59 6.16 -13.91
C VAL A 264 -7.06 6.87 -12.65
N HIS A 265 -8.33 6.67 -12.27
CA HIS A 265 -8.94 7.25 -11.08
C HIS A 265 -9.38 6.18 -10.07
N GLY A 266 -9.26 6.47 -8.78
CA GLY A 266 -9.74 5.61 -7.69
C GLY A 266 -10.47 6.40 -6.61
N CYS A 267 -11.32 5.72 -5.86
CA CYS A 267 -11.97 6.22 -4.64
C CYS A 267 -11.98 5.10 -3.59
N GLU A 268 -11.63 5.42 -2.34
CA GLU A 268 -11.63 4.47 -1.23
C GLU A 268 -12.05 5.18 0.05
N ILE A 269 -12.90 4.55 0.86
CA ILE A 269 -13.43 5.15 2.09
C ILE A 269 -12.40 5.10 3.22
N ASP A 270 -11.57 4.06 3.26
CA ASP A 270 -10.53 3.91 4.28
C ASP A 270 -9.24 4.68 3.89
N PRO A 271 -8.83 5.67 4.68
CA PRO A 271 -7.66 6.50 4.35
C PRO A 271 -6.34 5.72 4.20
N LEU A 272 -6.02 4.79 5.11
CA LEU A 272 -4.78 4.01 5.04
C LEU A 272 -4.77 3.15 3.77
N THR A 273 -5.88 2.52 3.45
CA THR A 273 -6.06 1.67 2.27
C THR A 273 -5.87 2.48 0.99
N ALA A 274 -6.44 3.69 0.91
CA ALA A 274 -6.20 4.62 -0.20
C ALA A 274 -4.73 5.04 -0.32
N SER A 275 -4.02 5.18 0.80
CA SER A 275 -2.59 5.51 0.85
C SER A 275 -1.74 4.38 0.27
N VAL A 276 -2.07 3.13 0.62
CA VAL A 276 -1.44 1.93 0.04
C VAL A 276 -1.67 1.86 -1.46
N ALA A 277 -2.90 2.08 -1.93
CA ALA A 277 -3.21 2.11 -3.35
C ALA A 277 -2.36 3.14 -4.10
N ARG A 278 -2.16 4.32 -3.51
CA ARG A 278 -1.32 5.37 -4.07
C ARG A 278 0.14 4.97 -4.14
N LEU A 279 0.71 4.41 -3.06
CA LEU A 279 2.09 3.91 -3.06
C LEU A 279 2.29 2.87 -4.17
N ARG A 280 1.39 1.89 -4.26
CA ARG A 280 1.45 0.83 -5.29
C ARG A 280 1.37 1.40 -6.71
N CYS A 281 0.51 2.39 -6.96
CA CYS A 281 0.46 3.07 -8.26
C CYS A 281 1.76 3.84 -8.56
N VAL A 282 2.34 4.53 -7.58
CA VAL A 282 3.62 5.23 -7.73
C VAL A 282 4.73 4.27 -8.12
N VAL A 283 4.85 3.14 -7.40
CA VAL A 283 5.89 2.14 -7.69
C VAL A 283 5.66 1.46 -9.04
N THR A 284 4.41 1.12 -9.37
CA THR A 284 4.06 0.54 -10.69
C THR A 284 4.46 1.48 -11.83
N ILE A 285 4.18 2.78 -11.70
CA ILE A 285 4.57 3.78 -12.70
C ILE A 285 6.09 4.00 -12.72
N GLY A 286 6.74 4.01 -11.55
CA GLY A 286 8.19 4.10 -11.44
C GLY A 286 8.90 2.95 -12.14
N GLU A 287 8.38 1.74 -12.02
CA GLU A 287 8.89 0.56 -12.71
C GLU A 287 8.77 0.69 -14.24
N LEU A 288 7.63 1.19 -14.73
CA LEU A 288 7.46 1.51 -16.16
C LEU A 288 8.44 2.58 -16.64
N MET A 289 8.67 3.62 -15.82
CA MET A 289 9.67 4.65 -16.11
C MET A 289 11.08 4.07 -16.19
N HIS A 290 11.44 3.20 -15.25
CA HIS A 290 12.75 2.59 -15.19
C HIS A 290 13.00 1.65 -16.38
N ARG A 291 12.07 0.73 -16.65
CA ARG A 291 12.11 -0.19 -17.80
C ARG A 291 12.18 0.55 -19.15
N SER A 292 11.67 1.77 -19.19
CA SER A 292 11.69 2.63 -20.39
C SER A 292 12.85 3.64 -20.40
N SER A 293 13.82 3.49 -19.50
CA SER A 293 14.99 4.37 -19.37
C SER A 293 14.66 5.86 -19.11
N LEU A 294 13.47 6.18 -18.60
CA LEU A 294 13.11 7.54 -18.18
C LEU A 294 13.73 7.90 -16.82
N ILE A 295 13.99 6.89 -15.98
CA ILE A 295 14.79 7.01 -14.77
C ILE A 295 15.87 5.93 -14.74
N PRO A 296 17.11 6.25 -14.33
CA PRO A 296 18.23 5.32 -14.42
C PRO A 296 18.19 4.21 -13.36
N VAL A 297 17.55 4.48 -12.22
CA VAL A 297 17.46 3.55 -11.09
C VAL A 297 16.04 3.61 -10.53
N LEU A 298 15.46 2.44 -10.28
CA LEU A 298 14.18 2.33 -9.61
C LEU A 298 14.33 2.47 -8.10
N ARG A 299 14.09 3.69 -7.59
CA ARG A 299 14.00 3.99 -6.16
C ARG A 299 12.90 5.01 -5.91
N LEU A 300 12.28 4.96 -4.73
CA LEU A 300 11.21 5.90 -4.38
C LEU A 300 11.66 7.36 -4.44
N ASP A 301 12.90 7.66 -4.04
CA ASP A 301 13.49 9.01 -4.09
C ASP A 301 13.87 9.48 -5.50
N ARG A 302 13.86 8.58 -6.49
CA ARG A 302 14.16 8.87 -7.91
C ARG A 302 12.92 8.93 -8.78
N ILE A 303 11.78 8.41 -8.31
CA ILE A 303 10.50 8.57 -9.00
C ILE A 303 10.08 10.04 -8.85
N PRO A 304 9.76 10.76 -9.95
CA PRO A 304 9.23 12.12 -9.87
C PRO A 304 7.98 12.16 -8.97
N PRO A 305 7.66 13.30 -8.33
CA PRO A 305 6.59 13.42 -7.33
C PRO A 305 5.18 13.38 -7.94
N ILE A 306 4.88 12.31 -8.67
CA ILE A 306 3.61 12.01 -9.31
C ILE A 306 2.56 11.72 -8.24
N ARG A 307 1.31 12.08 -8.55
CA ARG A 307 0.18 11.96 -7.64
C ARG A 307 -0.94 11.18 -8.31
N PRO A 308 -0.97 9.84 -8.14
CA PRO A 308 -2.11 9.04 -8.58
C PRO A 308 -3.43 9.62 -8.05
N ARG A 309 -4.44 9.69 -8.92
CA ARG A 309 -5.74 10.33 -8.66
C ARG A 309 -6.66 9.42 -7.85
N ILE A 310 -6.33 9.26 -6.57
CA ILE A 310 -7.08 8.39 -5.65
C ILE A 310 -7.72 9.27 -4.57
N ALA A 311 -9.05 9.32 -4.53
CA ALA A 311 -9.76 10.06 -3.51
C ALA A 311 -9.96 9.20 -2.25
N VAL A 312 -9.83 9.81 -1.08
CA VAL A 312 -10.39 9.31 0.17
C VAL A 312 -11.80 9.85 0.30
N GLY A 313 -12.79 8.97 0.27
CA GLY A 313 -14.18 9.36 0.34
C GLY A 313 -15.15 8.22 0.10
N ASP A 314 -16.42 8.49 0.41
CA ASP A 314 -17.51 7.55 0.15
C ASP A 314 -18.09 7.80 -1.26
N SER A 315 -17.80 6.88 -2.19
CA SER A 315 -18.27 6.96 -3.57
C SER A 315 -19.79 6.80 -3.71
N LEU A 316 -20.48 6.23 -2.72
CA LEU A 316 -21.95 6.13 -2.72
C LEU A 316 -22.63 7.48 -2.46
N LEU A 317 -21.90 8.45 -1.90
CA LEU A 317 -22.39 9.79 -1.59
C LEU A 317 -22.15 10.78 -2.73
N ALA A 318 -21.35 10.41 -3.74
CA ALA A 318 -21.04 11.25 -4.89
C ALA A 318 -22.33 11.67 -5.64
N GLY A 319 -22.54 12.98 -5.77
CA GLY A 319 -23.72 13.57 -6.43
C GLY A 319 -25.03 13.45 -5.64
N ARG A 320 -25.05 12.80 -4.47
CA ARG A 320 -26.25 12.63 -3.63
C ARG A 320 -26.34 13.66 -2.50
N ILE A 321 -25.20 14.11 -1.98
CA ILE A 321 -25.12 15.13 -0.93
C ILE A 321 -24.14 16.23 -1.31
N SER A 322 -24.30 17.41 -0.71
CA SER A 322 -23.34 18.50 -0.89
C SER A 322 -22.03 18.20 -0.15
N ARG A 323 -20.93 18.85 -0.55
CA ARG A 323 -19.64 18.77 0.16
C ARG A 323 -19.77 19.21 1.63
N GLN A 324 -20.60 20.21 1.92
CA GLN A 324 -20.88 20.68 3.28
C GLN A 324 -21.59 19.62 4.11
N GLU A 325 -22.58 18.94 3.51
CA GLU A 325 -23.30 17.87 4.19
C GLU A 325 -22.41 16.65 4.43
N HIS A 326 -21.57 16.28 3.46
CA HIS A 326 -20.55 15.24 3.67
C HIS A 326 -19.60 15.60 4.82
N ALA A 327 -19.11 16.84 4.88
CA ALA A 327 -18.23 17.28 5.96
C ALA A 327 -18.90 17.26 7.33
N ARG A 328 -20.22 17.49 7.39
CA ARG A 328 -21.00 17.38 8.62
C ARG A 328 -21.14 15.92 9.07
N LEU A 329 -21.40 15.00 8.14
CA LEU A 329 -21.59 13.57 8.43
C LEU A 329 -20.27 12.83 8.68
N HIS A 330 -19.19 13.24 8.00
CA HIS A 330 -17.88 12.58 8.00
C HIS A 330 -16.75 13.59 8.19
N PRO A 331 -16.68 14.27 9.35
CA PRO A 331 -15.70 15.35 9.57
C PRO A 331 -14.25 14.88 9.44
N GLY A 332 -13.93 13.65 9.86
CA GLY A 332 -12.59 13.07 9.70
C GLY A 332 -12.18 12.89 8.24
N LEU A 333 -13.07 12.33 7.41
CA LEU A 333 -12.80 12.16 5.97
C LEU A 333 -12.76 13.50 5.23
N ALA A 334 -13.60 14.46 5.61
CA ALA A 334 -13.60 15.79 5.00
C ALA A 334 -12.37 16.64 5.32
N ALA A 335 -11.65 16.32 6.40
CA ALA A 335 -10.39 16.97 6.75
C ALA A 335 -9.17 16.43 5.97
N ILE A 336 -9.36 15.40 5.14
CA ILE A 336 -8.31 14.79 4.33
C ILE A 336 -8.15 15.53 3.00
N ALA A 337 -6.92 15.98 2.73
CA ALA A 337 -6.56 16.53 1.43
C ALA A 337 -6.40 15.39 0.40
N ASN A 338 -7.16 15.43 -0.68
CA ASN A 338 -7.15 14.41 -1.72
C ASN A 338 -5.95 14.58 -2.66
N LEU A 339 -4.82 13.99 -2.29
CA LEU A 339 -3.59 14.03 -3.08
C LEU A 339 -3.82 13.51 -4.51
N GLY A 340 -3.56 14.39 -5.48
CA GLY A 340 -3.75 14.12 -6.92
C GLY A 340 -5.02 14.71 -7.51
N HIS A 341 -5.98 15.12 -6.67
CA HIS A 341 -7.21 15.82 -7.07
C HIS A 341 -7.17 17.29 -6.64
N ASP A 342 -6.62 17.57 -5.46
CA ASP A 342 -6.49 18.92 -4.94
C ASP A 342 -5.17 19.55 -5.40
N HIS A 343 -5.20 20.86 -5.69
CA HIS A 343 -4.00 21.66 -6.00
C HIS A 343 -3.12 21.93 -4.77
N GLU A 344 -3.48 21.40 -3.61
CA GLU A 344 -2.76 21.60 -2.36
C GLU A 344 -1.38 20.90 -2.35
N PRO A 345 -0.39 21.46 -1.64
CA PRO A 345 0.87 20.76 -1.40
C PRO A 345 0.63 19.48 -0.60
N ALA A 346 1.46 18.45 -0.83
CA ALA A 346 1.41 17.25 -0.01
C ALA A 346 1.65 17.61 1.46
N PRO A 347 1.02 16.91 2.42
CA PRO A 347 1.21 17.21 3.84
C PRO A 347 2.71 17.13 4.20
N PRO A 348 3.15 17.91 5.21
CA PRO A 348 4.51 17.81 5.72
C PRO A 348 4.75 16.40 6.25
N VAL A 349 6.02 15.97 6.25
CA VAL A 349 6.39 14.69 6.86
C VAL A 349 6.19 14.83 8.37
N VAL A 350 5.21 14.10 8.92
CA VAL A 350 5.07 13.92 10.37
C VAL A 350 5.95 12.74 10.75
N VAL A 351 6.76 12.87 11.80
CA VAL A 351 7.66 11.81 12.26
C VAL A 351 6.94 10.99 13.33
N VAL A 352 6.98 9.66 13.22
CA VAL A 352 6.64 8.78 14.34
C VAL A 352 7.76 8.90 15.36
N THR A 353 7.50 9.62 16.44
CA THR A 353 8.43 9.74 17.56
C THR A 353 8.13 8.67 18.59
N ALA A 354 9.16 8.06 19.19
CA ALA A 354 8.98 7.47 20.50
C ALA A 354 8.61 8.62 21.47
N PRO A 355 7.48 8.57 22.19
CA PRO A 355 7.28 9.53 23.28
C PRO A 355 8.45 9.37 24.26
N GLN A 356 9.06 10.48 24.67
CA GLN A 356 10.06 10.44 25.73
C GLN A 356 9.41 9.82 26.97
N GLN A 357 10.14 8.93 27.65
CA GLN A 357 9.73 8.51 28.99
C GLN A 357 9.51 9.80 29.80
N PRO A 358 8.38 9.95 30.53
CA PRO A 358 8.28 11.02 31.50
C PRO A 358 9.46 10.86 32.46
N ASP A 359 10.21 11.95 32.70
CA ASP A 359 11.30 11.99 33.66
C ASP A 359 10.85 11.34 34.97
N LEU A 360 11.32 10.12 35.22
CA LEU A 360 11.11 9.39 36.47
C LEU A 360 11.96 9.97 37.63
N PHE A 361 12.67 11.06 37.38
CA PHE A 361 13.33 11.88 38.38
C PHE A 361 12.72 13.28 38.39
N GLY A 362 11.46 13.35 38.81
CA GLY A 362 10.96 14.55 39.46
C GLY A 362 11.92 14.91 40.59
N ALA A 363 12.55 16.07 40.46
CA ALA A 363 13.50 16.60 41.41
C ALA A 363 12.95 16.45 42.84
N ALA A 364 13.72 15.75 43.67
CA ALA A 364 13.60 15.90 45.11
C ALA A 364 13.91 17.37 45.43
N SER A 365 12.92 18.07 45.98
CA SER A 365 13.09 19.33 46.70
C SER A 365 12.61 19.13 48.12
#